data_AF-A0A445J1M5-F1
#
_entry.id   AF-A0A445J1M5-F1
#
_cell.length_a   1.000
_cell.length_b   1.000
_cell.length_c   1.000
_cell.angle_alpha   90.00
_cell.angle_beta   90.00
_cell.angle_gamma   90.00
#
_symmetry.space_group_name_H-M   'P 1'
#
loop_
_entity.id
_entity.type
_entity.pdbx_description
1 polymer ?
#
loop_
_entity_poly.entity_id
_entity_poly.type
_entity_poly.pdbx_seq_one_letter_code
_entity_poly.pdbx_strand_id
1 'polypeptide(L)'
;MGCVVSTTKDSGGNRRRPGSIGEVSVYVPGLRIPKPVDFAQSLGNYLSKNIVEHLSALRMRIVIMAGQEGPTITRTKRKTQHGGSMLADLLQALEDYLPVVLGLVKDGSHLQYKVQFTWVNQEDDKEETTMSNAWYEVLSVLHLMAMLSLSQANLLLLPRSSSSDGHLPKVSEESRRTSVDIFLKAAGYLDCAVKHVLPQLPLELRRNLPVDLAEGVLRALCLQALGQGIDIQLGMAIDSTKATLAVKRRLACEMVKCWQQAQDNIMNLPLANGWGEKHCLFVKWKYVEAKTFLVVRNSVIWIYEIRYLHGSCGVVVNAQAAAYYYHGLILDEGNTEKSHGMAVAALQAADEYYKESKKLCEAFNAASPLSRNPPPWGTVKYLSEKIPKDTSSKVRINRDLYSYERIMETAPTLPDFSLALKPDEYQLPQVDSSWRTENIKVGQTDPNHLKGDK
;
A
#
# COMPACT_ATOMS: atom_id res chain seq x y z
N MET A 1 -33.72 -14.31 47.02
CA MET A 1 -34.34 -14.14 45.69
C MET A 1 -33.62 -13.01 44.96
N GLY A 2 -33.01 -13.13 43.79
CA GLY A 2 -32.51 -14.25 43.02
C GLY A 2 -31.34 -13.69 42.20
N CYS A 3 -30.21 -14.37 42.24
CA CYS A 3 -29.01 -14.02 41.48
C CYS A 3 -29.17 -14.63 40.08
N VAL A 4 -29.17 -13.83 39.03
CA VAL A 4 -29.23 -14.33 37.65
C VAL A 4 -27.80 -14.42 37.12
N VAL A 5 -27.26 -15.65 37.17
CA VAL A 5 -26.04 -16.05 36.49
C VAL A 5 -26.30 -16.07 34.99
N SER A 6 -25.65 -15.20 34.23
CA SER A 6 -25.57 -15.33 32.77
C SER A 6 -24.43 -16.27 32.42
N THR A 7 -24.81 -17.47 31.96
CA THR A 7 -23.92 -18.50 31.43
C THR A 7 -23.08 -17.98 30.26
N THR A 8 -21.77 -18.17 30.34
CA THR A 8 -20.81 -18.07 29.25
C THR A 8 -21.17 -19.09 28.17
N LYS A 9 -21.63 -18.61 27.01
CA LYS A 9 -21.65 -19.43 25.79
C LYS A 9 -20.23 -19.49 25.24
N ASP A 10 -19.57 -20.61 25.50
CA ASP A 10 -18.55 -21.14 24.60
C ASP A 10 -19.18 -21.36 23.23
N SER A 11 -18.65 -20.67 22.22
CA SER A 11 -18.90 -20.95 20.81
C SER A 11 -17.66 -20.52 20.04
N GLY A 12 -16.84 -21.51 19.70
CA GLY A 12 -15.64 -21.34 18.88
C GLY A 12 -15.96 -20.70 17.52
N GLY A 13 -15.05 -19.83 17.09
CA GLY A 13 -15.11 -19.15 15.79
C GLY A 13 -14.51 -17.74 15.88
N ASN A 14 -13.18 -17.66 15.99
CA ASN A 14 -12.41 -16.41 15.93
C ASN A 14 -12.73 -15.64 14.64
N ARG A 15 -13.68 -14.70 14.65
CA ARG A 15 -13.84 -13.71 13.58
C ARG A 15 -12.69 -12.69 13.67
N ARG A 16 -11.53 -13.05 13.13
CA ARG A 16 -10.30 -12.22 13.10
C ARG A 16 -10.32 -11.15 12.01
N ARG A 17 -11.15 -11.31 10.97
CA ARG A 17 -11.28 -10.31 9.91
C ARG A 17 -12.22 -9.18 10.33
N PRO A 18 -11.80 -7.91 10.27
CA PRO A 18 -12.64 -6.77 10.61
C PRO A 18 -13.81 -6.67 9.63
N GLY A 19 -15.03 -6.45 10.12
CA GLY A 19 -16.17 -6.22 9.22
C GLY A 19 -16.08 -4.91 8.43
N SER A 20 -15.30 -3.94 8.91
CA SER A 20 -15.02 -2.68 8.22
C SER A 20 -13.69 -2.09 8.64
N ILE A 21 -12.99 -1.48 7.68
CA ILE A 21 -11.75 -0.72 7.88
C ILE A 21 -11.93 0.81 8.01
N GLY A 22 -13.18 1.28 8.07
CA GLY A 22 -13.57 2.69 8.25
C GLY A 22 -13.11 3.64 7.14
N GLU A 23 -12.71 4.88 7.50
CA GLU A 23 -12.27 5.91 6.55
C GLU A 23 -10.84 5.63 6.06
N VAL A 24 -10.63 5.64 4.73
CA VAL A 24 -9.36 5.29 4.10
C VAL A 24 -8.90 6.42 3.17
N SER A 25 -7.86 7.15 3.56
CA SER A 25 -7.09 8.03 2.66
C SER A 25 -5.95 7.28 1.97
N VAL A 26 -5.35 6.34 2.70
CA VAL A 26 -4.26 5.46 2.27
C VAL A 26 -4.69 4.03 2.56
N TYR A 27 -4.83 3.22 1.52
CA TYR A 27 -5.11 1.81 1.71
C TYR A 27 -3.85 1.07 2.15
N VAL A 28 -3.99 0.24 3.18
CA VAL A 28 -2.94 -0.64 3.69
C VAL A 28 -3.48 -2.05 3.55
N PRO A 29 -2.87 -2.90 2.70
CA PRO A 29 -3.19 -4.32 2.67
C PRO A 29 -2.91 -4.97 4.02
N GLY A 30 -3.48 -6.14 4.26
CA GLY A 30 -3.62 -6.68 5.61
C GLY A 30 -2.30 -6.81 6.37
N LEU A 31 -2.31 -6.53 7.69
CA LEU A 31 -1.10 -6.56 8.50
C LEU A 31 -0.71 -7.99 8.89
N ARG A 32 0.61 -8.25 8.86
CA ARG A 32 1.18 -9.46 9.46
C ARG A 32 1.39 -9.26 10.96
N ILE A 33 1.00 -10.24 11.76
CA ILE A 33 1.18 -10.22 13.23
C ILE A 33 2.08 -11.38 13.63
N PRO A 34 3.25 -11.15 14.24
CA PRO A 34 4.14 -12.23 14.64
C PRO A 34 3.56 -12.98 15.83
N LYS A 35 3.85 -14.28 15.91
CA LYS A 35 3.57 -15.09 17.10
C LYS A 35 4.81 -15.22 18.00
N PRO A 36 4.61 -15.52 19.30
CA PRO A 36 5.69 -15.87 20.20
C PRO A 36 6.58 -16.99 19.64
N VAL A 37 7.87 -16.90 19.90
CA VAL A 37 8.87 -17.91 19.53
C VAL A 37 9.71 -18.21 20.76
N ASP A 38 9.94 -19.49 21.04
CA ASP A 38 10.87 -19.93 22.07
C ASP A 38 12.29 -20.05 21.48
N PHE A 39 13.06 -18.96 21.58
CA PHE A 39 14.46 -18.98 21.15
C PHE A 39 15.35 -19.81 22.06
N ALA A 40 15.01 -19.97 23.34
CA ALA A 40 15.82 -20.77 24.26
C ALA A 40 15.80 -22.25 23.86
N GLN A 41 14.62 -22.76 23.48
CA GLN A 41 14.48 -24.11 22.95
C GLN A 41 15.28 -24.32 21.65
N SER A 42 15.26 -23.33 20.75
CA SER A 42 15.82 -23.48 19.39
C SER A 42 17.31 -23.16 19.31
N LEU A 43 17.78 -22.19 20.10
CA LEU A 43 19.12 -21.58 20.01
C LEU A 43 19.96 -21.74 21.29
N GLY A 44 19.39 -22.20 22.41
CA GLY A 44 20.08 -22.24 23.71
C GLY A 44 21.35 -23.09 23.74
N ASN A 45 21.46 -24.09 22.85
CA ASN A 45 22.66 -24.92 22.70
C ASN A 45 23.70 -24.34 21.73
N TYR A 46 23.36 -23.25 21.03
CA TYR A 46 24.18 -22.69 19.95
C TYR A 46 24.70 -21.29 20.25
N LEU A 47 23.99 -20.51 21.08
CA LEU A 47 24.28 -19.11 21.37
C LEU A 47 24.35 -18.89 22.88
N SER A 48 25.07 -17.84 23.30
CA SER A 48 25.05 -17.45 24.71
C SER A 48 23.67 -17.03 25.16
N LYS A 49 23.42 -17.24 26.47
CA LYS A 49 22.19 -16.84 27.14
C LYS A 49 21.81 -15.38 26.86
N ASN A 50 22.79 -14.47 26.83
CA ASN A 50 22.55 -13.04 26.61
C ASN A 50 21.89 -12.76 25.24
N ILE A 51 22.37 -13.38 24.15
CA ILE A 51 21.80 -13.15 22.81
C ILE A 51 20.41 -13.77 22.70
N VAL A 52 20.23 -14.98 23.26
CA VAL A 52 18.94 -15.67 23.28
C VAL A 52 17.90 -14.86 24.04
N GLU A 53 18.25 -14.32 25.21
CA GLU A 53 17.37 -13.44 26.00
C GLU A 53 17.07 -12.13 25.26
N HIS A 54 18.07 -11.54 24.60
CA HIS A 54 17.89 -10.29 23.85
C HIS A 54 16.94 -10.48 22.65
N LEU A 55 17.13 -11.53 21.84
CA LEU A 55 16.22 -11.91 20.75
C LEU A 55 14.79 -12.14 21.26
N SER A 56 14.67 -12.86 22.38
CA SER A 56 13.39 -13.17 23.01
C SER A 56 12.67 -11.90 23.48
N ALA A 57 13.37 -11.00 24.15
CA ALA A 57 12.80 -9.75 24.66
C ALA A 57 12.32 -8.83 23.53
N LEU A 58 13.14 -8.62 22.50
CA LEU A 58 12.78 -7.76 21.36
C LEU A 58 11.61 -8.34 20.58
N ARG A 59 11.63 -9.64 20.26
CA ARG A 59 10.51 -10.28 19.58
C ARG A 59 9.23 -10.24 20.40
N MET A 60 9.31 -10.50 21.70
CA MET A 60 8.14 -10.45 22.58
C MET A 60 7.52 -9.05 22.62
N ARG A 61 8.35 -8.00 22.67
CA ARG A 61 7.91 -6.60 22.58
C ARG A 61 7.12 -6.35 21.29
N ILE A 62 7.64 -6.80 20.15
CA ILE A 62 6.96 -6.69 18.85
C ILE A 62 5.64 -7.46 18.85
N VAL A 63 5.62 -8.70 19.34
CA VAL A 63 4.40 -9.54 19.39
C VAL A 63 3.29 -8.86 20.20
N ILE A 64 3.64 -8.31 21.37
CA ILE A 64 2.68 -7.61 22.23
C ILE A 64 2.13 -6.37 21.53
N MET A 65 3.00 -5.52 20.99
CA MET A 65 2.60 -4.29 20.29
C MET A 65 1.78 -4.59 19.03
N ALA A 66 2.26 -5.47 18.16
CA ALA A 66 1.56 -5.86 16.93
C ALA A 66 0.22 -6.55 17.22
N GLY A 67 0.11 -7.32 18.30
CA GLY A 67 -1.13 -7.95 18.74
C GLY A 67 -2.18 -6.95 19.23
N GLN A 68 -1.74 -5.83 19.83
CA GLN A 68 -2.62 -4.71 20.22
C GLN A 68 -3.04 -3.86 19.01
N GLU A 69 -2.12 -3.68 18.06
CA GLU A 69 -2.33 -2.86 16.87
C GLU A 69 -3.13 -3.57 15.76
N GLY A 70 -2.98 -4.88 15.57
CA GLY A 70 -3.62 -5.64 14.49
C GLY A 70 -5.16 -5.52 14.41
N PRO A 71 -5.91 -5.67 15.52
CA PRO A 71 -7.36 -5.47 15.56
C PRO A 71 -7.79 -3.99 15.46
N THR A 72 -6.85 -3.06 15.65
CA THR A 72 -7.12 -1.63 15.89
C THR A 72 -6.76 -0.77 14.67
N ILE A 73 -5.70 -1.09 13.92
CA ILE A 73 -5.30 -0.41 12.67
C ILE A 73 -6.38 -0.57 11.60
N THR A 74 -7.05 -1.72 11.60
CA THR A 74 -8.20 -1.94 10.73
C THR A 74 -9.40 -1.12 11.20
N ARG A 75 -9.65 -0.96 12.50
CA ARG A 75 -10.73 -0.10 13.00
C ARG A 75 -10.23 1.35 13.09
N THR A 76 -10.26 2.10 11.98
CA THR A 76 -10.10 3.58 11.94
C THR A 76 -11.24 4.33 12.67
N LYS A 77 -11.64 3.88 13.87
CA LYS A 77 -12.41 4.72 14.79
C LYS A 77 -11.44 5.76 15.34
N ARG A 78 -11.72 7.03 15.03
CA ARG A 78 -11.05 8.23 15.56
C ARG A 78 -10.70 8.04 17.04
N LYS A 79 -9.45 7.70 17.31
CA LYS A 79 -8.87 7.76 18.65
C LYS A 79 -8.01 9.01 18.75
N THR A 80 -7.90 9.53 19.97
CA THR A 80 -7.08 10.66 20.37
C THR A 80 -5.62 10.52 19.87
N GLN A 81 -4.83 11.60 19.93
CA GLN A 81 -3.44 11.75 19.42
C GLN A 81 -2.46 10.57 19.67
N HIS A 82 -2.80 9.60 20.51
CA HIS A 82 -1.97 8.46 20.93
C HIS A 82 -1.80 7.36 19.86
N GLY A 83 -2.68 7.25 18.86
CA GLY A 83 -2.59 6.22 17.82
C GLY A 83 -1.34 6.33 16.93
N GLY A 84 -0.87 7.55 16.65
CA GLY A 84 0.36 7.76 15.88
C GLY A 84 1.62 7.41 16.66
N SER A 85 1.60 7.57 18.00
CA SER A 85 2.72 7.21 18.87
C SER A 85 2.94 5.70 18.89
N MET A 86 1.87 4.91 19.03
CA MET A 86 1.98 3.45 19.10
C MET A 86 2.54 2.81 17.82
N LEU A 87 2.17 3.34 16.64
CA LEU A 87 2.74 2.89 15.36
C LEU A 87 4.24 3.20 15.26
N ALA A 88 4.65 4.39 15.70
CA ALA A 88 6.05 4.78 15.73
C ALA A 88 6.86 3.93 16.72
N ASP A 89 6.29 3.64 17.90
CA ASP A 89 6.93 2.79 18.91
C ASP A 89 7.12 1.35 18.43
N LEU A 90 6.15 0.81 17.67
CA LEU A 90 6.28 -0.51 17.04
C LEU A 90 7.29 -0.51 15.89
N LEU A 91 7.30 0.53 15.06
CA LEU A 91 8.31 0.68 14.01
C LEU A 91 9.73 0.71 14.62
N GLN A 92 9.92 1.46 15.71
CA GLN A 92 11.18 1.50 16.44
C GLN A 92 11.55 0.13 17.01
N ALA A 93 10.60 -0.60 17.60
CA ALA A 93 10.86 -1.95 18.09
C ALA A 93 11.30 -2.93 16.99
N LEU A 94 10.79 -2.77 15.76
CA LEU A 94 11.23 -3.53 14.59
C LEU A 94 12.64 -3.11 14.14
N GLU A 95 12.94 -1.81 14.13
CA GLU A 95 14.28 -1.27 13.84
C GLU A 95 15.32 -1.76 14.86
N ASP A 96 14.97 -1.87 16.14
CA ASP A 96 15.83 -2.40 17.21
C ASP A 96 16.06 -3.92 17.05
N TYR A 97 15.07 -4.66 16.55
CA TYR A 97 15.12 -6.12 16.39
C TYR A 97 15.94 -6.57 15.18
N LEU A 98 15.87 -5.81 14.08
CA LEU A 98 16.46 -6.18 12.80
C LEU A 98 17.98 -6.46 12.86
N PRO A 99 18.82 -5.62 13.51
CA PRO A 99 20.25 -5.89 13.68
C PRO A 99 20.55 -7.21 14.41
N VAL A 100 19.70 -7.59 15.37
CA VAL A 100 19.89 -8.77 16.21
C VAL A 100 19.50 -10.04 15.45
N VAL A 101 18.36 -10.03 14.74
CA VAL A 101 17.92 -11.21 13.95
C VAL A 101 18.84 -11.46 12.75
N LEU A 102 19.44 -10.42 12.16
CA LEU A 102 20.41 -10.55 11.08
C LEU A 102 21.66 -11.35 11.47
N GLY A 103 21.98 -11.45 12.76
CA GLY A 103 23.06 -12.32 13.21
C GLY A 103 22.80 -13.81 12.97
N LEU A 104 21.54 -14.24 12.86
CA LEU A 104 21.18 -15.63 12.53
C LEU A 104 21.51 -16.00 11.09
N VAL A 105 21.56 -15.01 10.18
CA VAL A 105 21.86 -15.21 8.75
C VAL A 105 23.28 -14.79 8.37
N LYS A 106 24.03 -14.25 9.32
CA LYS A 106 25.40 -13.76 9.09
C LYS A 106 26.28 -14.85 8.50
N ASP A 107 27.01 -14.51 7.45
CA ASP A 107 27.98 -15.38 6.76
C ASP A 107 27.40 -16.74 6.33
N GLY A 108 26.08 -16.81 6.06
CA GLY A 108 25.42 -18.06 5.66
C GLY A 108 25.30 -19.08 6.79
N SER A 109 25.31 -18.62 8.05
CA SER A 109 25.23 -19.48 9.23
C SER A 109 24.07 -20.46 9.19
N HIS A 110 24.33 -21.71 9.61
CA HIS A 110 23.31 -22.75 9.74
C HIS A 110 22.20 -22.39 10.75
N LEU A 111 22.43 -21.40 11.61
CA LEU A 111 21.46 -20.84 12.54
C LEU A 111 20.22 -20.30 11.83
N GLN A 112 20.35 -19.89 10.55
CA GLN A 112 19.24 -19.38 9.78
C GLN A 112 18.07 -20.35 9.66
N TYR A 113 18.29 -21.66 9.81
CA TYR A 113 17.25 -22.69 9.73
C TYR A 113 16.81 -23.25 11.09
N LYS A 114 17.39 -22.76 12.20
CA LYS A 114 17.18 -23.34 13.54
C LYS A 114 15.90 -22.87 14.21
N VAL A 115 15.40 -21.70 13.84
CA VAL A 115 14.22 -21.10 14.45
C VAL A 115 13.04 -21.20 13.49
N GLN A 116 11.91 -21.66 14.01
CA GLN A 116 10.64 -21.66 13.30
C GLN A 116 9.89 -20.35 13.59
N PHE A 117 9.67 -19.55 12.56
CA PHE A 117 8.97 -18.27 12.66
C PHE A 117 7.54 -18.41 12.17
N THR A 118 6.59 -18.03 13.02
CA THR A 118 5.16 -18.06 12.71
C THR A 118 4.59 -16.64 12.69
N TRP A 119 3.86 -16.35 11.62
CA TRP A 119 3.18 -15.08 11.39
C TRP A 119 1.73 -15.32 11.01
N VAL A 120 0.83 -14.58 11.64
CA VAL A 120 -0.55 -14.45 11.18
C VAL A 120 -0.54 -13.48 10.00
N ASN A 121 -1.20 -13.83 8.91
CA ASN A 121 -1.39 -12.96 7.75
C ASN A 121 -2.89 -12.86 7.46
N GLN A 122 -3.31 -11.76 6.83
CA GLN A 122 -4.73 -11.49 6.58
C GLN A 122 -5.15 -11.77 5.13
N GLU A 123 -4.18 -11.90 4.23
CA GLU A 123 -4.37 -12.10 2.79
C GLU A 123 -4.38 -13.56 2.35
N ASP A 124 -3.96 -14.53 3.17
CA ASP A 124 -4.13 -15.96 2.87
C ASP A 124 -5.39 -16.53 3.52
N ASP A 125 -5.92 -17.59 2.93
CA ASP A 125 -7.03 -18.36 3.51
C ASP A 125 -6.63 -19.10 4.79
N LYS A 126 -5.35 -19.51 4.87
CA LYS A 126 -4.79 -20.17 6.05
C LYS A 126 -4.58 -19.20 7.21
N GLU A 127 -4.57 -17.90 6.94
CA GLU A 127 -4.35 -16.78 7.87
C GLU A 127 -3.06 -16.88 8.71
N GLU A 128 -2.20 -17.84 8.45
CA GLU A 128 -1.03 -18.14 9.25
C GLU A 128 0.00 -18.90 8.41
N THR A 129 1.24 -18.45 8.50
CA THR A 129 2.37 -19.06 7.79
C THR A 129 3.54 -19.25 8.74
N THR A 130 4.08 -20.47 8.71
CA THR A 130 5.18 -20.89 9.54
C THR A 130 6.34 -21.37 8.67
N MET A 131 7.53 -20.81 8.87
CA MET A 131 8.73 -21.20 8.14
C MET A 131 9.97 -21.23 9.04
N SER A 132 10.82 -22.22 8.87
CA SER A 132 12.10 -22.34 9.58
C SER A 132 13.22 -21.65 8.79
N ASN A 133 13.14 -20.32 8.69
CA ASN A 133 14.14 -19.53 7.98
C ASN A 133 14.22 -18.08 8.51
N ALA A 134 15.41 -17.62 8.88
CA ALA A 134 15.61 -16.27 9.39
C ALA A 134 15.52 -15.16 8.31
N TRP A 135 15.78 -15.45 7.04
CA TRP A 135 15.48 -14.49 5.96
C TRP A 135 13.97 -14.30 5.75
N TYR A 136 13.15 -15.32 6.02
CA TYR A 136 11.68 -15.17 6.02
C TYR A 136 11.21 -14.27 7.17
N GLU A 137 11.87 -14.35 8.33
CA GLU A 137 11.62 -13.44 9.44
C GLU A 137 11.99 -11.99 9.07
N VAL A 138 13.20 -11.77 8.52
CA VAL A 138 13.65 -10.47 8.02
C VAL A 138 12.67 -9.91 6.98
N LEU A 139 12.23 -10.73 6.03
CA LEU A 139 11.26 -10.36 5.01
C LEU A 139 9.91 -9.92 5.63
N SER A 140 9.42 -10.68 6.60
CA SER A 140 8.17 -10.38 7.31
C SER A 140 8.26 -9.09 8.13
N VAL A 141 9.43 -8.83 8.74
CA VAL A 141 9.72 -7.58 9.47
C VAL A 141 9.69 -6.39 8.52
N LEU A 142 10.42 -6.43 7.40
CA LEU A 142 10.43 -5.33 6.43
C LEU A 142 9.04 -5.06 5.84
N HIS A 143 8.26 -6.11 5.55
CA HIS A 143 6.88 -5.96 5.13
C HIS A 143 6.03 -5.24 6.18
N LEU A 144 6.12 -5.66 7.45
CA LEU A 144 5.38 -5.00 8.54
C LEU A 144 5.81 -3.53 8.71
N MET A 145 7.11 -3.23 8.64
CA MET A 145 7.62 -1.85 8.69
C MET A 145 6.98 -0.97 7.60
N ALA A 146 6.91 -1.47 6.36
CA ALA A 146 6.25 -0.77 5.27
C ALA A 146 4.75 -0.53 5.52
N MET A 147 4.03 -1.55 6.00
CA MET A 147 2.59 -1.43 6.28
C MET A 147 2.30 -0.46 7.44
N LEU A 148 3.18 -0.40 8.45
CA LEU A 148 3.10 0.58 9.53
C LEU A 148 3.33 2.00 9.02
N SER A 149 4.31 2.20 8.13
CA SER A 149 4.52 3.49 7.46
C SER A 149 3.30 3.92 6.64
N LEU A 150 2.71 3.04 5.83
CA LEU A 150 1.46 3.36 5.12
C LEU A 150 0.30 3.68 6.07
N SER A 151 0.21 2.98 7.20
CA SER A 151 -0.80 3.26 8.24
C SER A 151 -0.60 4.63 8.87
N GLN A 152 0.65 5.04 9.12
CA GLN A 152 0.99 6.36 9.62
C GLN A 152 0.62 7.47 8.62
N ALA A 153 0.91 7.26 7.32
CA ALA A 153 0.48 8.16 6.26
C ALA A 153 -1.05 8.28 6.20
N ASN A 154 -1.79 7.18 6.37
CA ASN A 154 -3.26 7.21 6.46
C ASN A 154 -3.72 8.15 7.58
N LEU A 155 -3.17 8.01 8.80
CA LEU A 155 -3.54 8.84 9.95
C LEU A 155 -3.25 10.33 9.73
N LEU A 156 -2.16 10.67 9.04
CA LEU A 156 -1.82 12.05 8.70
C LEU A 156 -2.76 12.66 7.67
N LEU A 157 -3.25 11.84 6.74
CA LEU A 157 -4.07 12.26 5.60
C LEU A 157 -5.57 12.15 5.83
N LEU A 158 -6.01 11.72 7.02
CA LEU A 158 -7.42 11.79 7.41
C LEU A 158 -7.78 13.21 7.88
N PRO A 159 -8.79 13.88 7.27
CA PRO A 159 -9.18 15.23 7.66
C PRO A 159 -9.63 15.28 9.13
N ARG A 160 -9.03 16.18 9.93
CA ARG A 160 -9.44 16.41 11.31
C ARG A 160 -10.70 17.29 11.32
N SER A 161 -11.71 16.90 12.09
CA SER A 161 -12.87 17.77 12.35
C SER A 161 -12.37 18.96 13.17
N SER A 162 -12.36 20.16 12.60
CA SER A 162 -12.12 21.40 13.34
C SER A 162 -13.22 21.55 14.39
N SER A 163 -12.85 21.41 15.66
CA SER A 163 -13.71 21.84 16.76
C SER A 163 -13.79 23.36 16.74
N SER A 164 -15.02 23.87 16.61
CA SER A 164 -15.46 25.25 16.89
C SER A 164 -15.39 26.33 15.80
N ASP A 165 -14.96 26.06 14.57
CA ASP A 165 -15.01 27.09 13.52
C ASP A 165 -15.50 26.46 12.22
N GLY A 166 -16.49 27.06 11.57
CA GLY A 166 -17.26 26.50 10.44
C GLY A 166 -16.46 26.20 9.17
N HIS A 167 -15.14 26.17 9.25
CA HIS A 167 -14.21 25.76 8.21
C HIS A 167 -14.22 24.24 8.01
N LEU A 168 -14.29 23.82 6.74
CA LEU A 168 -14.25 22.41 6.34
C LEU A 168 -12.96 21.72 6.82
N PRO A 169 -13.02 20.44 7.24
CA PRO A 169 -11.86 19.64 7.57
C PRO A 169 -10.83 19.66 6.43
N LYS A 170 -9.61 20.16 6.67
CA LYS A 170 -8.53 20.20 5.67
C LYS A 170 -7.26 19.57 6.25
N VAL A 171 -6.61 18.72 5.47
CA VAL A 171 -5.28 18.18 5.77
C VAL A 171 -4.25 19.30 5.64
N SER A 172 -3.36 19.47 6.62
CA SER A 172 -2.35 20.54 6.59
C SER A 172 -1.32 20.30 5.48
N GLU A 173 -0.67 21.37 5.02
CA GLU A 173 0.40 21.24 4.02
C GLU A 173 1.61 20.47 4.55
N GLU A 174 1.93 20.64 5.83
CA GLU A 174 2.96 19.88 6.52
C GLU A 174 2.65 18.38 6.53
N SER A 175 1.42 17.99 6.92
CA SER A 175 1.02 16.57 6.90
C SER A 175 1.07 15.97 5.50
N ARG A 176 0.80 16.75 4.45
CA ARG A 176 0.99 16.31 3.06
C ARG A 176 2.46 16.07 2.74
N ARG A 177 3.35 17.02 3.06
CA ARG A 177 4.80 16.86 2.82
C ARG A 177 5.36 15.65 3.59
N THR A 178 5.07 15.56 4.88
CA THR A 178 5.50 14.43 5.72
C THR A 178 4.96 13.09 5.20
N SER A 179 3.73 13.05 4.66
CA SER A 179 3.20 11.82 4.08
C SER A 179 3.98 11.36 2.84
N VAL A 180 4.52 12.28 2.04
CA VAL A 180 5.38 11.94 0.89
C VAL A 180 6.63 11.24 1.39
N ASP A 181 7.32 11.80 2.39
CA ASP A 181 8.53 11.19 2.97
C ASP A 181 8.24 9.79 3.52
N ILE A 182 7.10 9.61 4.20
CA ILE A 182 6.68 8.30 4.72
C ILE A 182 6.41 7.29 3.59
N PHE A 183 5.83 7.72 2.45
CA PHE A 183 5.65 6.83 1.30
C PHE A 183 6.98 6.40 0.68
N LEU A 184 7.97 7.31 0.59
CA LEU A 184 9.30 6.96 0.07
C LEU A 184 10.01 5.98 0.99
N LYS A 185 9.90 6.17 2.31
CA LYS A 185 10.42 5.25 3.33
C LYS A 185 9.75 3.87 3.25
N ALA A 186 8.42 3.81 3.11
CA ALA A 186 7.67 2.57 2.94
C ALA A 186 8.11 1.82 1.67
N ALA A 187 8.25 2.54 0.56
CA ALA A 187 8.76 1.99 -0.69
C ALA A 187 10.20 1.47 -0.54
N GLY A 188 11.05 2.18 0.22
CA GLY A 188 12.44 1.78 0.50
C GLY A 188 12.54 0.43 1.22
N TYR A 189 11.69 0.20 2.23
CA TYR A 189 11.63 -1.11 2.91
C TYR A 189 11.25 -2.24 1.96
N LEU A 190 10.25 -2.02 1.09
CA LEU A 190 9.77 -3.03 0.14
C LEU A 190 10.77 -3.27 -1.00
N ASP A 191 11.43 -2.22 -1.50
CA ASP A 191 12.48 -2.33 -2.51
C ASP A 191 13.68 -3.11 -1.96
N CYS A 192 14.08 -2.85 -0.71
CA CYS A 192 15.10 -3.61 -0.01
C CYS A 192 14.70 -5.08 0.17
N ALA A 193 13.45 -5.34 0.58
CA ALA A 193 12.92 -6.69 0.68
C ALA A 193 13.01 -7.46 -0.65
N VAL A 194 12.66 -6.82 -1.76
CA VAL A 194 12.71 -7.44 -3.09
C VAL A 194 14.13 -7.64 -3.60
N LYS A 195 15.00 -6.64 -3.46
CA LYS A 195 16.35 -6.66 -4.07
C LYS A 195 17.39 -7.39 -3.22
N HIS A 196 17.26 -7.36 -1.90
CA HIS A 196 18.30 -7.81 -0.99
C HIS A 196 17.91 -8.98 -0.10
N VAL A 197 16.62 -9.16 0.21
CA VAL A 197 16.15 -10.22 1.12
C VAL A 197 15.59 -11.42 0.34
N LEU A 198 14.67 -11.20 -0.59
CA LEU A 198 14.09 -12.28 -1.40
C LEU A 198 15.15 -13.17 -2.09
N PRO A 199 16.23 -12.63 -2.68
CA PRO A 199 17.27 -13.46 -3.31
C PRO A 199 18.00 -14.39 -2.35
N GLN A 200 17.98 -14.10 -1.04
CA GLN A 200 18.64 -14.92 -0.01
C GLN A 200 17.81 -16.15 0.36
N LEU A 201 16.52 -16.18 0.00
CA LEU A 201 15.66 -17.33 0.25
C LEU A 201 15.89 -18.41 -0.81
N PRO A 202 16.04 -19.69 -0.41
CA PRO A 202 16.04 -20.82 -1.34
C PRO A 202 14.81 -20.81 -2.25
N LEU A 203 14.96 -21.29 -3.49
CA LEU A 203 13.89 -21.24 -4.49
C LEU A 203 12.62 -21.99 -4.02
N GLU A 204 12.80 -23.13 -3.37
CA GLU A 204 11.72 -23.93 -2.79
C GLU A 204 10.96 -23.14 -1.74
N LEU A 205 11.68 -22.37 -0.91
CA LEU A 205 11.07 -21.56 0.13
C LEU A 205 10.33 -20.35 -0.48
N ARG A 206 10.91 -19.70 -1.49
CA ARG A 206 10.27 -18.60 -2.22
C ARG A 206 8.93 -19.00 -2.85
N ARG A 207 8.84 -20.22 -3.40
CA ARG A 207 7.59 -20.74 -3.98
C ARG A 207 6.50 -21.01 -2.95
N ASN A 208 6.88 -21.22 -1.70
CA ASN A 208 5.98 -21.50 -0.58
C ASN A 208 5.67 -20.25 0.25
N LEU A 209 6.15 -19.06 -0.17
CA LEU A 209 5.82 -17.82 0.51
C LEU A 209 4.31 -17.57 0.48
N PRO A 210 3.76 -16.96 1.54
CA PRO A 210 2.37 -16.51 1.55
C PRO A 210 2.14 -15.42 0.50
N VAL A 211 0.89 -15.25 0.05
CA VAL A 211 0.60 -14.40 -1.12
C VAL A 211 1.00 -12.94 -0.89
N ASP A 212 0.87 -12.44 0.34
CA ASP A 212 1.28 -11.10 0.76
C ASP A 212 2.80 -10.85 0.68
N LEU A 213 3.61 -11.92 0.68
CA LEU A 213 5.06 -11.86 0.50
C LEU A 213 5.52 -12.34 -0.89
N ALA A 214 4.59 -12.61 -1.81
CA ALA A 214 4.95 -12.89 -3.19
C ALA A 214 5.67 -11.69 -3.82
N GLU A 215 6.69 -11.94 -4.64
CA GLU A 215 7.50 -10.88 -5.24
C GLU A 215 6.66 -9.83 -5.98
N GLY A 216 5.65 -10.25 -6.73
CA GLY A 216 4.73 -9.34 -7.42
C GLY A 216 3.92 -8.48 -6.45
N VAL A 217 3.44 -9.02 -5.33
CA VAL A 217 2.73 -8.22 -4.31
C VAL A 217 3.66 -7.19 -3.68
N LEU A 218 4.89 -7.57 -3.32
CA LEU A 218 5.87 -6.64 -2.74
C LEU A 218 6.23 -5.51 -3.72
N ARG A 219 6.41 -5.83 -5.00
CA ARG A 219 6.65 -4.82 -6.07
C ARG A 219 5.46 -3.90 -6.26
N ALA A 220 4.24 -4.44 -6.25
CA ALA A 220 3.02 -3.65 -6.38
C ALA A 220 2.78 -2.74 -5.17
N LEU A 221 3.06 -3.22 -3.96
CA LEU A 221 3.03 -2.41 -2.74
C LEU A 221 4.04 -1.26 -2.78
N CYS A 222 5.26 -1.53 -3.29
CA CYS A 222 6.29 -0.51 -3.46
C CYS A 222 5.80 0.58 -4.44
N LEU A 223 5.25 0.17 -5.58
CA LEU A 223 4.66 1.08 -6.57
C LEU A 223 3.43 1.80 -6.04
N GLN A 224 2.58 1.15 -5.24
CA GLN A 224 1.43 1.78 -4.57
C GLN A 224 1.88 2.93 -3.66
N ALA A 225 2.93 2.74 -2.86
CA ALA A 225 3.47 3.79 -2.01
C ALA A 225 3.94 4.99 -2.86
N LEU A 226 4.71 4.74 -3.93
CA LEU A 226 5.14 5.80 -4.86
C LEU A 226 3.96 6.49 -5.54
N GLY A 227 2.97 5.73 -6.02
CA GLY A 227 1.76 6.24 -6.68
C GLY A 227 0.94 7.14 -5.76
N GLN A 228 0.84 6.81 -4.47
CA GLN A 228 0.22 7.66 -3.47
C GLN A 228 1.04 8.92 -3.18
N GLY A 229 2.37 8.82 -3.15
CA GLY A 229 3.25 9.99 -3.07
C GLY A 229 3.06 10.96 -4.24
N ILE A 230 2.93 10.45 -5.47
CA ILE A 230 2.66 11.26 -6.67
C ILE A 230 1.28 11.92 -6.58
N ASP A 231 0.25 11.22 -6.09
CA ASP A 231 -1.11 11.78 -5.88
C ASP A 231 -1.08 13.00 -4.95
N ILE A 232 -0.31 12.92 -3.86
CA ILE A 232 -0.11 14.04 -2.94
C ILE A 232 0.65 15.20 -3.60
N GLN A 233 1.72 14.91 -4.35
CA GLN A 233 2.46 15.95 -5.08
C GLN A 233 1.59 16.65 -6.14
N LEU A 234 0.74 15.90 -6.85
CA LEU A 234 -0.23 16.46 -7.78
C LEU A 234 -1.21 17.38 -7.05
N GLY A 235 -1.71 16.99 -5.88
CA GLY A 235 -2.58 17.82 -5.06
C GLY A 235 -1.92 19.12 -4.60
N MET A 236 -0.66 19.06 -4.21
CA MET A 236 0.12 20.27 -3.89
C MET A 236 0.35 21.15 -5.11
N ALA A 237 0.60 20.57 -6.29
CA ALA A 237 0.72 21.30 -7.54
C ALA A 237 -0.61 21.96 -7.95
N ILE A 238 -1.76 21.31 -7.72
CA ILE A 238 -3.08 21.89 -7.98
C ILE A 238 -3.32 23.15 -7.16
N ASP A 239 -2.99 23.11 -5.87
CA ASP A 239 -3.13 24.25 -4.94
C ASP A 239 -2.13 25.39 -5.22
N SER A 240 -1.04 25.10 -5.94
CA SER A 240 0.02 26.06 -6.22
C SER A 240 -0.28 26.91 -7.45
N THR A 241 -0.27 28.23 -7.28
CA THR A 241 -0.35 29.20 -8.39
C THR A 241 0.90 29.19 -9.27
N LYS A 242 2.02 28.66 -8.78
CA LYS A 242 3.29 28.57 -9.51
C LYS A 242 3.37 27.33 -10.41
N ALA A 243 2.53 26.32 -10.20
CA ALA A 243 2.58 25.08 -10.95
C ALA A 243 1.82 25.21 -12.28
N THR A 244 2.54 25.04 -13.39
CA THR A 244 1.98 25.09 -14.74
C THR A 244 1.12 23.85 -15.05
N LEU A 245 0.29 23.91 -16.10
CA LEU A 245 -0.45 22.74 -16.59
C LEU A 245 0.51 21.61 -16.99
N ALA A 246 1.67 21.93 -17.55
CA ALA A 246 2.68 20.94 -17.91
C ALA A 246 3.19 20.14 -16.71
N VAL A 247 3.40 20.80 -15.55
CA VAL A 247 3.79 20.13 -14.30
C VAL A 247 2.69 19.19 -13.82
N LYS A 248 1.42 19.65 -13.84
CA LYS A 248 0.26 18.86 -13.42
C LYS A 248 0.04 17.64 -14.33
N ARG A 249 0.14 17.83 -15.65
CA ARG A 249 0.09 16.73 -16.64
C ARG A 249 1.20 15.72 -16.40
N ARG A 250 2.44 16.17 -16.21
CA ARG A 250 3.58 15.29 -15.95
C ARG A 250 3.32 14.41 -14.72
N LEU A 251 2.96 15.00 -13.59
CA LEU A 251 2.66 14.25 -12.36
C LEU A 251 1.52 13.25 -12.57
N ALA A 252 0.44 13.65 -13.26
CA ALA A 252 -0.66 12.74 -13.57
C ALA A 252 -0.23 11.56 -14.48
N CYS A 253 0.62 11.80 -15.47
CA CYS A 253 1.14 10.74 -16.36
C CYS A 253 2.14 9.82 -15.63
N GLU A 254 3.00 10.37 -14.77
CA GLU A 254 3.85 9.56 -13.88
C GLU A 254 2.98 8.66 -12.98
N MET A 255 1.87 9.18 -12.44
CA MET A 255 0.91 8.41 -11.65
C MET A 255 0.30 7.26 -12.46
N VAL A 256 -0.10 7.51 -13.73
CA VAL A 256 -0.63 6.46 -14.64
C VAL A 256 0.37 5.33 -14.79
N LYS A 257 1.63 5.66 -15.11
CA LYS A 257 2.70 4.68 -15.29
C LYS A 257 2.95 3.86 -14.04
N CYS A 258 2.95 4.52 -12.88
CA CYS A 258 3.17 3.87 -11.59
C CYS A 258 2.08 2.83 -11.27
N TRP A 259 0.81 3.21 -11.43
CA TRP A 259 -0.30 2.31 -11.15
C TRP A 259 -0.50 1.20 -12.19
N GLN A 260 -0.14 1.44 -13.47
CA GLN A 260 -0.08 0.37 -14.47
C GLN A 260 0.94 -0.69 -14.05
N GLN A 261 2.16 -0.27 -13.70
CA GLN A 261 3.18 -1.22 -13.24
C GLN A 261 2.73 -1.96 -11.98
N ALA A 262 2.04 -1.29 -11.04
CA ALA A 262 1.49 -1.96 -9.87
C ALA A 262 0.48 -3.05 -10.26
N GLN A 263 -0.43 -2.76 -11.21
CA GLN A 263 -1.40 -3.72 -11.73
C GLN A 263 -0.71 -4.92 -12.39
N ASP A 264 0.28 -4.67 -13.26
CA ASP A 264 1.00 -5.72 -13.99
C ASP A 264 1.66 -6.74 -13.06
N ASN A 265 2.11 -6.27 -11.88
CA ASN A 265 2.75 -7.12 -10.88
C ASN A 265 1.76 -8.03 -10.13
N ILE A 266 0.46 -7.70 -10.06
CA ILE A 266 -0.54 -8.47 -9.29
C ILE A 266 -1.62 -9.14 -10.15
N MET A 267 -1.79 -8.74 -11.41
CA MET A 267 -2.91 -9.19 -12.24
C MET A 267 -3.00 -10.71 -12.47
N ASN A 268 -1.87 -11.41 -12.32
CA ASN A 268 -1.78 -12.87 -12.51
C ASN A 268 -1.60 -13.64 -11.19
N LEU A 269 -1.75 -12.98 -10.05
CA LEU A 269 -1.58 -13.59 -8.73
C LEU A 269 -2.92 -14.07 -8.16
N PRO A 270 -2.93 -15.15 -7.35
CA PRO A 270 -4.14 -15.72 -6.76
C PRO A 270 -4.65 -14.92 -5.56
N LEU A 271 -4.89 -13.62 -5.73
CA LEU A 271 -5.43 -12.71 -4.73
C LEU A 271 -6.97 -12.85 -4.66
N ALA A 272 -7.43 -14.04 -4.23
CA ALA A 272 -8.83 -14.46 -4.37
C ALA A 272 -9.68 -14.32 -3.10
N ASN A 273 -9.12 -13.82 -2.00
CA ASN A 273 -9.86 -13.64 -0.74
C ASN A 273 -9.95 -12.16 -0.34
N GLY A 274 -10.81 -11.85 0.65
CA GLY A 274 -11.21 -10.48 0.97
C GLY A 274 -10.10 -9.42 0.91
N TRP A 275 -8.97 -9.61 1.60
CA TRP A 275 -7.89 -8.62 1.57
C TRP A 275 -7.15 -8.55 0.24
N GLY A 276 -6.83 -9.70 -0.38
CA GLY A 276 -6.20 -9.75 -1.69
C GLY A 276 -7.09 -9.17 -2.79
N GLU A 277 -8.37 -9.54 -2.81
CA GLU A 277 -9.38 -9.01 -3.75
C GLU A 277 -9.53 -7.49 -3.58
N LYS A 278 -9.58 -7.02 -2.33
CA LYS A 278 -9.66 -5.59 -2.04
C LYS A 278 -8.40 -4.83 -2.49
N HIS A 279 -7.22 -5.42 -2.39
CA HIS A 279 -5.98 -4.85 -2.93
C HIS A 279 -6.01 -4.77 -4.46
N CYS A 280 -6.45 -5.83 -5.15
CA CYS A 280 -6.68 -5.81 -6.60
C CYS A 280 -7.65 -4.70 -7.02
N LEU A 281 -8.78 -4.57 -6.31
CA LEU A 281 -9.76 -3.52 -6.57
C LEU A 281 -9.18 -2.12 -6.32
N PHE A 282 -8.34 -1.95 -5.29
CA PHE A 282 -7.69 -0.68 -5.00
C PHE A 282 -6.73 -0.25 -6.12
N VAL A 283 -5.85 -1.14 -6.54
CA VAL A 283 -4.88 -0.88 -7.63
C VAL A 283 -5.63 -0.62 -8.94
N LYS A 284 -6.63 -1.44 -9.26
CA LYS A 284 -7.48 -1.26 -10.44
C LYS A 284 -8.21 0.08 -10.40
N TRP A 285 -8.74 0.48 -9.26
CA TRP A 285 -9.41 1.77 -9.07
C TRP A 285 -8.43 2.95 -9.23
N LYS A 286 -7.20 2.86 -8.72
CA LYS A 286 -6.22 3.94 -8.84
C LYS A 286 -5.67 4.08 -10.27
N TYR A 287 -5.60 2.98 -11.01
CA TYR A 287 -5.17 2.96 -12.40
C TYR A 287 -6.29 3.33 -13.40
N VAL A 288 -7.38 2.57 -13.36
CA VAL A 288 -8.50 2.42 -14.33
C VAL A 288 -8.09 2.33 -15.80
N GLU A 289 -7.97 1.09 -16.24
CA GLU A 289 -7.83 0.61 -17.60
C GLU A 289 -9.15 0.73 -18.38
N ALA A 290 -9.17 1.42 -19.53
CA ALA A 290 -10.30 1.32 -20.47
C ALA A 290 -9.99 0.21 -21.50
N LYS A 291 -10.36 -1.04 -21.20
CA LYS A 291 -10.24 -2.13 -22.18
C LYS A 291 -11.20 -2.02 -23.38
N THR A 292 -11.98 -0.95 -23.50
CA THR A 292 -12.95 -0.75 -24.60
C THR A 292 -12.92 0.69 -25.14
N PHE A 293 -11.78 1.14 -25.68
CA PHE A 293 -11.78 2.13 -26.76
C PHE A 293 -11.81 1.47 -28.16
N LEU A 294 -11.84 0.14 -28.23
CA LEU A 294 -12.10 -0.61 -29.45
C LEU A 294 -13.58 -1.02 -29.50
N VAL A 295 -14.35 -0.28 -30.30
CA VAL A 295 -15.73 -0.58 -30.73
C VAL A 295 -16.76 -0.44 -29.57
N VAL A 296 -17.65 0.54 -29.55
CA VAL A 296 -18.96 0.52 -30.25
C VAL A 296 -19.52 1.94 -30.33
N ARG A 297 -19.64 2.44 -31.56
CA ARG A 297 -20.79 3.22 -32.00
C ARG A 297 -21.90 2.19 -32.30
N ASN A 298 -23.14 2.43 -31.84
CA ASN A 298 -24.35 1.74 -32.32
C ASN A 298 -24.45 0.22 -32.14
N SER A 299 -24.62 -0.26 -30.91
CA SER A 299 -25.43 -1.44 -30.65
C SER A 299 -26.19 -1.24 -29.34
N VAL A 300 -27.49 -1.06 -29.47
CA VAL A 300 -28.46 -1.26 -28.39
C VAL A 300 -28.18 -2.65 -27.80
N ILE A 301 -28.25 -2.81 -26.47
CA ILE A 301 -27.87 -4.00 -25.67
C ILE A 301 -26.40 -3.87 -25.19
N TRP A 302 -26.08 -3.25 -24.05
CA TRP A 302 -26.61 -3.49 -22.70
C TRP A 302 -26.91 -2.18 -21.95
N ILE A 303 -28.19 -1.81 -21.92
CA ILE A 303 -28.76 -1.05 -20.79
C ILE A 303 -29.84 -1.95 -20.24
N TYR A 304 -29.47 -2.84 -19.33
CA TYR A 304 -30.42 -3.32 -18.32
C TYR A 304 -29.74 -3.21 -16.96
N GLU A 305 -30.29 -2.26 -16.19
CA GLU A 305 -30.27 -2.21 -14.73
C GLU A 305 -28.99 -1.82 -14.00
N ILE A 306 -28.64 -0.53 -14.05
CA ILE A 306 -28.27 0.17 -12.81
C ILE A 306 -29.13 1.44 -12.73
N ARG A 307 -30.26 1.29 -12.05
CA ARG A 307 -31.08 2.40 -11.58
C ARG A 307 -30.20 3.36 -10.79
N TYR A 308 -30.42 4.65 -11.03
CA TYR A 308 -30.05 5.76 -10.16
C TYR A 308 -29.97 5.36 -8.68
N LEU A 309 -28.76 5.22 -8.17
CA LEU A 309 -28.45 5.61 -6.81
C LEU A 309 -27.67 6.92 -6.90
N HIS A 310 -28.42 8.02 -7.02
CA HIS A 310 -27.96 9.31 -6.53
C HIS A 310 -27.90 9.21 -4.99
N GLY A 311 -26.90 8.50 -4.51
CA GLY A 311 -26.48 8.47 -3.11
C GLY A 311 -25.06 8.99 -3.07
N SER A 312 -24.85 10.08 -2.34
CA SER A 312 -23.58 10.79 -2.21
C SER A 312 -22.43 9.89 -1.75
N CYS A 313 -21.78 9.18 -2.68
CA CYS A 313 -20.55 8.45 -2.40
C CYS A 313 -19.36 9.33 -2.80
N GLY A 314 -18.44 9.53 -1.85
CA GLY A 314 -17.33 10.49 -1.93
C GLY A 314 -16.52 10.30 -3.20
N VAL A 315 -16.41 11.37 -3.99
CA VAL A 315 -15.72 11.34 -5.27
C VAL A 315 -14.24 11.09 -5.07
N VAL A 316 -13.57 10.37 -5.98
CA VAL A 316 -12.11 10.21 -6.05
C VAL A 316 -11.68 10.08 -7.52
N VAL A 317 -10.72 10.91 -7.94
CA VAL A 317 -10.23 10.93 -9.32
C VAL A 317 -9.00 10.03 -9.44
N ASN A 318 -8.97 9.18 -10.48
CA ASN A 318 -7.90 8.24 -10.78
C ASN A 318 -6.82 8.86 -11.69
N ALA A 319 -5.73 8.13 -11.91
CA ALA A 319 -4.58 8.61 -12.68
C ALA A 319 -4.90 8.95 -14.14
N GLN A 320 -5.64 8.09 -14.82
CA GLN A 320 -5.99 8.28 -16.24
C GLN A 320 -6.86 9.53 -16.45
N ALA A 321 -7.90 9.70 -15.63
CA ALA A 321 -8.77 10.87 -15.71
C ALA A 321 -7.99 12.18 -15.51
N ALA A 322 -7.08 12.23 -14.53
CA ALA A 322 -6.23 13.40 -14.29
C ALA A 322 -5.28 13.68 -15.47
N ALA A 323 -4.66 12.64 -16.03
CA ALA A 323 -3.70 12.77 -17.11
C ALA A 323 -4.36 13.29 -18.39
N TYR A 324 -5.48 12.70 -18.79
CA TYR A 324 -6.26 13.15 -19.94
C TYR A 324 -6.85 14.54 -19.74
N TYR A 325 -7.30 14.88 -18.53
CA TYR A 325 -7.81 16.21 -18.23
C TYR A 325 -6.74 17.29 -18.46
N TYR A 326 -5.57 17.17 -17.83
CA TYR A 326 -4.49 18.16 -18.03
C TYR A 326 -3.90 18.13 -19.43
N HIS A 327 -3.90 16.97 -20.11
CA HIS A 327 -3.50 16.88 -21.50
C HIS A 327 -4.47 17.63 -22.42
N GLY A 328 -5.78 17.45 -22.22
CA GLY A 328 -6.83 18.17 -22.94
C GLY A 328 -6.75 19.67 -22.74
N LEU A 329 -6.53 20.15 -21.51
CA LEU A 329 -6.34 21.57 -21.24
C LEU A 329 -5.13 22.17 -21.99
N ILE A 330 -4.01 21.45 -22.08
CA ILE A 330 -2.82 21.92 -22.82
C ILE A 330 -3.08 21.91 -24.34
N LEU A 331 -3.75 20.88 -24.86
CA LEU A 331 -4.10 20.83 -26.28
C LEU A 331 -5.03 21.97 -26.68
N ASP A 332 -5.90 22.39 -25.77
CA ASP A 332 -6.85 23.49 -25.97
C ASP A 332 -6.16 24.87 -26.06
N GLU A 333 -4.95 25.02 -25.52
CA GLU A 333 -4.12 26.22 -25.70
C GLU A 333 -3.52 26.32 -27.12
N GLY A 334 -3.61 25.26 -27.93
CA GLY A 334 -3.12 25.25 -29.31
C GLY A 334 -4.06 26.00 -30.27
N ASN A 335 -3.48 26.66 -31.29
CA ASN A 335 -4.23 27.53 -32.22
C ASN A 335 -4.79 26.81 -33.47
N THR A 336 -4.88 25.48 -33.46
CA THR A 336 -5.28 24.72 -34.66
C THR A 336 -6.60 23.99 -34.45
N GLU A 337 -7.39 23.84 -35.51
CA GLU A 337 -8.64 23.06 -35.46
C GLU A 337 -8.38 21.62 -35.00
N LYS A 338 -7.25 21.04 -35.41
CA LYS A 338 -6.79 19.70 -34.97
C LYS A 338 -6.48 19.65 -33.48
N SER A 339 -5.78 20.64 -32.92
CA SER A 339 -5.47 20.68 -31.49
C SER A 339 -6.73 20.80 -30.64
N HIS A 340 -7.72 21.57 -31.08
CA HIS A 340 -9.02 21.65 -30.42
C HIS A 340 -9.83 20.35 -30.53
N GLY A 341 -9.80 19.66 -31.67
CA GLY A 341 -10.40 18.32 -31.82
C GLY A 341 -9.80 17.31 -30.84
N MET A 342 -8.47 17.24 -30.77
CA MET A 342 -7.76 16.39 -29.81
C MET A 342 -8.05 16.78 -28.35
N ALA A 343 -8.21 18.06 -28.05
CA ALA A 343 -8.57 18.54 -26.72
C ALA A 343 -9.96 18.03 -26.30
N VAL A 344 -10.95 18.07 -27.20
CA VAL A 344 -12.29 17.51 -26.95
C VAL A 344 -12.20 16.01 -26.68
N ALA A 345 -11.49 15.26 -27.52
CA ALA A 345 -11.32 13.81 -27.34
C ALA A 345 -10.64 13.47 -26.01
N ALA A 346 -9.60 14.23 -25.61
CA ALA A 346 -8.92 14.05 -24.33
C ALA A 346 -9.85 14.34 -23.14
N LEU A 347 -10.62 15.43 -23.17
CA LEU A 347 -11.54 15.77 -22.09
C LEU A 347 -12.70 14.76 -21.97
N GLN A 348 -13.21 14.27 -23.10
CA GLN A 348 -14.20 13.18 -23.10
C GLN A 348 -13.63 11.90 -22.48
N ALA A 349 -12.41 11.51 -22.85
CA ALA A 349 -11.73 10.38 -22.23
C ALA A 349 -11.59 10.59 -20.71
N ALA A 350 -11.19 11.78 -20.27
CA ALA A 350 -11.06 12.12 -18.85
C ALA A 350 -12.39 11.93 -18.08
N ASP A 351 -13.51 12.38 -18.64
CA ASP A 351 -14.84 12.23 -18.03
C ASP A 351 -15.28 10.75 -17.97
N GLU A 352 -15.01 9.96 -19.00
CA GLU A 352 -15.29 8.52 -18.98
C GLU A 352 -14.44 7.76 -17.96
N TYR A 353 -13.13 8.01 -17.90
CA TYR A 353 -12.26 7.45 -16.86
C TYR A 353 -12.70 7.87 -15.46
N TYR A 354 -13.19 9.09 -15.30
CA TYR A 354 -13.71 9.59 -14.03
C TYR A 354 -15.02 8.87 -13.63
N LYS A 355 -15.94 8.62 -14.56
CA LYS A 355 -17.16 7.84 -14.29
C LYS A 355 -16.82 6.41 -13.89
N GLU A 356 -15.87 5.78 -14.58
CA GLU A 356 -15.44 4.41 -14.27
C GLU A 356 -14.70 4.35 -12.93
N SER A 357 -13.90 5.37 -12.59
CA SER A 357 -13.29 5.55 -11.27
C SER A 357 -14.31 5.42 -10.14
N LYS A 358 -15.48 6.05 -10.29
CA LYS A 358 -16.53 6.04 -9.26
C LYS A 358 -17.07 4.64 -9.03
N LYS A 359 -17.33 3.87 -10.09
CA LYS A 359 -17.81 2.50 -9.97
C LYS A 359 -16.79 1.60 -9.27
N LEU A 360 -15.52 1.71 -9.64
CA LEU A 360 -14.45 0.93 -9.03
C LEU A 360 -14.19 1.33 -7.58
N CYS A 361 -14.35 2.62 -7.25
CA CYS A 361 -14.33 3.10 -5.88
C CYS A 361 -15.44 2.48 -5.02
N GLU A 362 -16.66 2.43 -5.54
CA GLU A 362 -17.80 1.81 -4.87
C GLU A 362 -17.57 0.31 -4.67
N ALA A 363 -17.07 -0.38 -5.70
CA ALA A 363 -16.69 -1.79 -5.62
C ALA A 363 -15.61 -2.03 -4.56
N PHE A 364 -14.55 -1.20 -4.53
CA PHE A 364 -13.51 -1.26 -3.50
C PHE A 364 -14.11 -1.08 -2.10
N ASN A 365 -15.00 -0.10 -1.91
CA ASN A 365 -15.61 0.18 -0.62
C ASN A 365 -16.59 -0.91 -0.14
N ALA A 366 -17.29 -1.54 -1.08
CA ALA A 366 -18.21 -2.66 -0.82
C ALA A 366 -17.49 -4.00 -0.61
N ALA A 367 -16.29 -4.17 -1.15
CA ALA A 367 -15.49 -5.38 -0.94
C ALA A 367 -15.05 -5.50 0.52
N SER A 368 -15.09 -6.73 1.04
CA SER A 368 -14.68 -7.02 2.42
C SER A 368 -13.16 -6.91 2.58
N PRO A 369 -12.66 -6.29 3.66
CA PRO A 369 -13.42 -5.60 4.70
C PRO A 369 -14.01 -4.26 4.23
N LEU A 370 -15.24 -3.92 4.62
CA LEU A 370 -15.92 -2.69 4.13
C LEU A 370 -15.13 -1.41 4.43
N SER A 371 -15.05 -0.48 3.50
CA SER A 371 -14.39 0.82 3.71
C SER A 371 -15.27 1.99 3.31
N ARG A 372 -14.83 3.20 3.65
CA ARG A 372 -15.46 4.46 3.26
C ARG A 372 -14.38 5.46 2.86
N ASN A 373 -14.72 6.34 1.94
CA ASN A 373 -13.88 7.48 1.63
C ASN A 373 -14.07 8.56 2.70
N PRO A 374 -13.01 9.26 3.12
CA PRO A 374 -13.16 10.51 3.86
C PRO A 374 -13.85 11.57 2.99
N PRO A 375 -14.35 12.67 3.58
CA PRO A 375 -14.84 13.82 2.82
C PRO A 375 -13.81 14.26 1.77
N PRO A 376 -14.22 14.54 0.51
CA PRO A 376 -13.27 14.82 -0.56
C PRO A 376 -12.47 16.10 -0.28
N TRP A 377 -11.16 16.01 -0.44
CA TRP A 377 -10.21 17.13 -0.28
C TRP A 377 -9.11 17.05 -1.35
N GLY A 378 -8.31 18.12 -1.50
CA GLY A 378 -7.15 18.14 -2.40
C GLY A 378 -7.46 17.84 -3.87
N THR A 379 -6.60 17.01 -4.51
CA THR A 379 -6.70 16.56 -5.91
C THR A 379 -8.10 16.05 -6.24
N VAL A 380 -8.60 15.21 -5.35
CA VAL A 380 -9.88 14.52 -5.48
C VAL A 380 -11.04 15.50 -5.57
N LYS A 381 -11.10 16.48 -4.66
CA LYS A 381 -12.15 17.50 -4.67
C LYS A 381 -12.08 18.34 -5.95
N TYR A 382 -10.90 18.86 -6.28
CA TYR A 382 -10.71 19.73 -7.43
C TYR A 382 -11.13 19.05 -8.75
N LEU A 383 -10.54 17.88 -9.04
CA LEU A 383 -10.78 17.19 -10.31
C LEU A 383 -12.22 16.67 -10.40
N SER A 384 -12.83 16.28 -9.27
CA SER A 384 -14.22 15.82 -9.26
C SER A 384 -15.23 16.86 -9.72
N GLU A 385 -14.94 18.13 -9.44
CA GLU A 385 -15.78 19.25 -9.81
C GLU A 385 -15.43 19.75 -11.22
N LYS A 386 -14.14 19.72 -11.58
CA LYS A 386 -13.65 20.31 -12.83
C LYS A 386 -13.86 19.44 -14.05
N ILE A 387 -13.52 18.15 -13.98
CA ILE A 387 -13.57 17.25 -15.14
C ILE A 387 -14.97 17.26 -15.80
N PRO A 388 -16.09 17.05 -15.07
CA PRO A 388 -17.41 17.02 -15.70
C PRO A 388 -17.85 18.40 -16.21
N LYS A 389 -17.51 19.48 -15.48
CA LYS A 389 -17.91 20.85 -15.83
C LYS A 389 -17.21 21.31 -17.11
N ASP A 390 -15.90 21.13 -17.17
CA ASP A 390 -15.08 21.61 -18.29
C ASP A 390 -15.37 20.77 -19.54
N THR A 391 -15.55 19.45 -19.40
CA THR A 391 -15.96 18.58 -20.51
C THR A 391 -17.34 18.95 -21.05
N SER A 392 -18.34 19.14 -20.19
CA SER A 392 -19.69 19.55 -20.61
C SER A 392 -19.69 20.92 -21.30
N SER A 393 -18.93 21.88 -20.77
CA SER A 393 -18.76 23.20 -21.40
C SER A 393 -18.14 23.09 -22.78
N LYS A 394 -17.04 22.33 -22.92
CA LYS A 394 -16.33 22.16 -24.19
C LYS A 394 -17.14 21.43 -25.25
N VAL A 395 -17.84 20.36 -24.87
CA VAL A 395 -18.73 19.64 -25.79
C VAL A 395 -19.86 20.55 -26.28
N ARG A 396 -20.41 21.42 -25.42
CA ARG A 396 -21.45 22.38 -25.82
C ARG A 396 -20.94 23.42 -26.81
N ILE A 397 -19.77 24.01 -26.56
CA ILE A 397 -19.18 25.04 -27.41
C ILE A 397 -18.82 24.47 -28.80
N ASN A 398 -18.33 23.24 -28.84
CA ASN A 398 -17.89 22.60 -30.09
C ASN A 398 -18.99 21.85 -30.84
N ARG A 399 -20.21 21.79 -30.29
CA ARG A 399 -21.36 21.09 -30.88
C ARG A 399 -21.73 21.61 -32.28
N ASP A 400 -21.53 22.90 -32.50
CA ASP A 400 -21.87 23.58 -33.76
C ASP A 400 -20.65 23.72 -34.70
N LEU A 401 -19.43 23.52 -34.19
CA LEU A 401 -18.15 23.67 -34.92
C LEU A 401 -17.62 22.34 -35.46
N TYR A 402 -17.92 21.22 -34.81
CA TYR A 402 -17.46 19.88 -35.19
C TYR A 402 -18.67 18.93 -35.30
N SER A 403 -18.96 18.46 -36.51
CA SER A 403 -20.04 17.47 -36.73
C SER A 403 -19.83 16.25 -35.82
N TYR A 404 -20.90 15.70 -35.25
CA TYR A 404 -20.88 14.52 -34.35
C TYR A 404 -20.08 13.32 -34.91
N GLU A 405 -19.92 13.22 -36.24
CA GLU A 405 -19.13 12.18 -36.91
C GLU A 405 -17.61 12.45 -36.96
N ARG A 406 -17.15 13.69 -36.75
CA ARG A 406 -15.73 14.09 -36.68
C ARG A 406 -15.14 14.00 -35.27
N ILE A 407 -15.97 13.86 -34.25
CA ILE A 407 -15.56 13.62 -32.85
C ILE A 407 -15.25 12.12 -32.62
N MET A 408 -15.26 11.31 -33.68
CA MET A 408 -14.83 9.89 -33.68
C MET A 408 -13.29 9.76 -33.62
N GLU A 409 -12.60 10.59 -32.84
CA GLU A 409 -11.17 10.44 -32.62
C GLU A 409 -10.93 9.61 -31.37
N THR A 410 -10.14 8.54 -31.52
CA THR A 410 -9.57 7.80 -30.41
C THR A 410 -8.85 8.77 -29.48
N ALA A 411 -8.99 8.56 -28.16
CA ALA A 411 -8.32 9.38 -27.17
C ALA A 411 -6.82 9.56 -27.52
N PRO A 412 -6.28 10.79 -27.48
CA PRO A 412 -4.91 11.04 -27.90
C PRO A 412 -3.91 10.32 -27.00
N THR A 413 -2.79 9.89 -27.56
CA THR A 413 -1.75 9.21 -26.77
C THR A 413 -1.21 10.16 -25.70
N LEU A 414 -1.25 9.70 -24.44
CA LEU A 414 -0.65 10.44 -23.33
C LEU A 414 0.87 10.48 -23.49
N PRO A 415 1.54 11.59 -23.13
CA PRO A 415 3.00 11.65 -23.13
C PRO A 415 3.59 10.67 -22.11
N ASP A 416 4.68 9.98 -22.49
CA ASP A 416 5.43 9.12 -21.57
C ASP A 416 6.45 9.94 -20.77
N PHE A 417 6.41 9.80 -19.46
CA PHE A 417 7.37 10.41 -18.53
C PHE A 417 8.01 9.32 -17.66
N SER A 418 9.28 9.53 -17.32
CA SER A 418 9.95 8.71 -16.31
C SER A 418 9.44 9.07 -14.91
N LEU A 419 9.29 8.06 -14.05
CA LEU A 419 8.93 8.28 -12.65
C LEU A 419 10.03 9.10 -11.96
N ALA A 420 9.66 10.25 -11.40
CA ALA A 420 10.59 11.10 -10.65
C ALA A 420 10.79 10.59 -9.22
N LEU A 421 9.73 10.13 -8.56
CA LEU A 421 9.81 9.52 -7.24
C LEU A 421 10.46 8.13 -7.33
N LYS A 422 11.34 7.86 -6.37
CA LYS A 422 12.02 6.58 -6.20
C LYS A 422 11.93 6.17 -4.73
N PRO A 423 11.98 4.86 -4.43
CA PRO A 423 12.12 4.39 -3.05
C PRO A 423 13.30 5.07 -2.36
N ASP A 424 13.15 5.38 -1.08
CA ASP A 424 14.30 5.80 -0.27
C ASP A 424 15.36 4.70 -0.26
N GLU A 425 16.63 5.09 -0.27
CA GLU A 425 17.72 4.12 -0.16
C GLU A 425 17.74 3.53 1.25
N TYR A 426 17.14 2.35 1.40
CA TYR A 426 17.15 1.60 2.64
C TYR A 426 18.12 0.42 2.55
N GLN A 427 19.12 0.44 3.42
CA GLN A 427 20.07 -0.66 3.58
C GLN A 427 19.76 -1.39 4.89
N LEU A 428 19.87 -2.72 4.86
CA LEU A 428 19.78 -3.52 6.08
C LEU A 428 20.84 -3.04 7.09
N PRO A 429 20.48 -2.92 8.39
CA PRO A 429 21.43 -2.49 9.38
C PRO A 429 22.56 -3.51 9.54
N GLN A 430 23.70 -3.06 10.05
CA GLN A 430 24.79 -3.95 10.42
C GLN A 430 24.34 -4.89 11.55
N VAL A 431 24.88 -6.11 11.55
CA VAL A 431 24.62 -7.09 12.62
C VAL A 431 25.02 -6.48 13.97
N ASP A 432 24.16 -6.67 14.97
CA ASP A 432 24.36 -6.11 16.31
C ASP A 432 25.72 -6.52 16.92
N SER A 433 26.32 -5.60 17.67
CA SER A 433 27.65 -5.80 18.25
C SER A 433 27.74 -7.01 19.21
N SER A 434 26.63 -7.43 19.81
CA SER A 434 26.55 -8.61 20.68
C SER A 434 26.98 -9.91 20.00
N TRP A 435 26.89 -9.98 18.67
CA TRP A 435 27.32 -11.14 17.89
C TRP A 435 28.85 -11.26 17.75
N ARG A 436 29.63 -10.20 18.03
CA ARG A 436 31.11 -10.26 17.96
C ARG A 436 31.69 -11.22 19.00
N THR A 437 31.06 -11.32 20.16
CA THR A 437 31.49 -12.18 21.27
C THR A 437 31.26 -13.67 21.03
N GLU A 438 30.33 -14.05 20.14
CA GLU A 438 30.08 -15.47 19.82
C GLU A 438 31.17 -16.07 18.94
N ASN A 439 31.69 -15.28 17.99
CA ASN A 439 32.76 -15.71 17.09
C ASN A 439 34.05 -16.12 17.84
N ILE A 440 34.27 -15.56 19.03
CA ILE A 440 35.43 -15.88 19.88
C ILE A 440 35.28 -17.27 20.52
N LYS A 441 34.06 -17.71 20.83
CA LYS A 441 33.80 -19.01 21.46
C LYS A 441 33.85 -20.17 20.48
N VAL A 442 33.41 -19.97 19.23
CA VAL A 442 33.47 -21.02 18.18
C VAL A 442 34.92 -21.31 17.76
N GLY A 443 35.83 -20.35 17.87
CA GLY A 443 37.26 -20.53 17.60
C GLY A 443 38.07 -21.25 18.69
N GLN A 444 37.45 -21.60 19.83
CA GLN A 444 38.09 -22.32 20.94
C GLN A 444 37.32 -23.62 21.22
N THR A 445 37.47 -24.61 20.34
CA THR A 445 37.24 -26.02 20.67
C THR A 445 38.54 -26.80 20.44
N ASP A 446 39.19 -27.09 21.57
CA ASP A 446 40.33 -27.96 21.91
C ASP A 446 41.16 -28.68 20.82
N PRO A 447 42.49 -28.45 20.75
CA PRO A 447 43.46 -29.45 20.33
C PRO A 447 44.04 -30.16 21.55
N ASN A 448 43.26 -31.04 22.21
CA ASN A 448 43.80 -31.91 23.26
C ASN A 448 43.05 -33.25 23.32
N HIS A 449 43.35 -34.12 22.37
CA HIS A 449 43.39 -35.55 22.63
C HIS A 449 44.30 -36.23 21.61
N LEU A 450 45.55 -36.49 22.01
CA LEU A 450 46.40 -37.62 21.56
C LEU A 450 47.69 -37.61 22.40
N LYS A 451 47.58 -38.10 23.64
CA LYS A 451 48.66 -38.81 24.32
C LYS A 451 48.12 -40.18 24.70
N GLY A 452 48.76 -41.22 24.18
CA GLY A 452 48.41 -42.62 24.41
C GLY A 452 49.33 -43.54 23.61
N ASP A 453 50.49 -43.81 24.20
CA ASP A 453 51.27 -45.06 24.18
C ASP A 453 51.56 -45.77 22.85
N LYS A 454 52.81 -45.64 22.40
CA LYS A 454 53.79 -46.76 22.32
C LYS A 454 55.22 -46.24 22.29
#